data_AF-A0A319CTU9-F1
#
_entry.id   AF-A0A319CTU9-F1
#
_cell.length_a   1.000
_cell.length_b   1.000
_cell.length_c   1.000
_cell.angle_alpha   90.00
_cell.angle_beta   90.00
_cell.angle_gamma   90.00
#
_symmetry.space_group_name_H-M   'P 1'
#
loop_
_entity.id
_entity.type
_entity.pdbx_description
1 polymer ?
#
loop_
_entity_poly.entity_id
_entity_poly.type
_entity_poly.pdbx_seq_one_letter_code
_entity_poly.pdbx_strand_id
1 'polypeptide(L)'
;MTEFCGLKATCMTAGFAPLSLGTETSGSICMPEPHPDQTDLIDPLSSPMTEATASAAKAHGQRAAGLLGIDATLDEHQIDVIIGPGDCAIGGVAALAGYPTGMVPMGRLDGPGGMGQPQGLMLVSRAGGEAKMLEFMQLWETVVGPWKVQAGSSWP
;
A
#
# COMPACT_ATOMS: atom_id res chain seq x y z
N MET A 1 -4.90 -26.55 -14.36
CA MET A 1 -5.03 -25.11 -14.01
C MET A 1 -4.61 -24.94 -12.54
N THR A 2 -3.41 -25.39 -12.19
CA THR A 2 -2.94 -25.49 -10.80
C THR A 2 -1.46 -25.14 -10.64
N GLU A 3 -0.77 -24.77 -11.72
CA GLU A 3 0.69 -24.58 -11.69
C GLU A 3 1.17 -23.15 -11.40
N PHE A 4 0.27 -22.17 -11.28
CA PHE A 4 0.67 -20.79 -10.97
C PHE A 4 0.79 -20.47 -9.46
N CYS A 5 0.41 -21.40 -8.56
CA CYS A 5 0.37 -21.13 -7.11
C CYS A 5 1.69 -21.46 -6.38
N GLY A 6 2.66 -22.12 -7.04
CA GLY A 6 3.91 -22.55 -6.43
C GLY A 6 4.90 -21.43 -6.08
N LEU A 7 4.79 -20.26 -6.71
CA LEU A 7 5.79 -19.18 -6.54
C LEU A 7 5.68 -18.42 -5.21
N LYS A 8 4.54 -18.52 -4.50
CA LYS A 8 4.34 -17.78 -3.25
C LYS A 8 4.95 -18.45 -2.01
N ALA A 9 5.24 -19.76 -2.06
CA ALA A 9 5.70 -20.50 -0.88
C ALA A 9 7.24 -20.57 -0.74
N THR A 10 7.98 -20.54 -1.85
CA THR A 10 9.44 -20.74 -1.81
C THR A 10 10.23 -19.44 -1.55
N CYS A 11 9.63 -18.27 -1.77
CA CYS A 11 10.33 -16.99 -1.65
C CYS A 11 10.62 -16.56 -0.19
N MET A 12 9.99 -17.19 0.81
CA MET A 12 10.21 -16.83 2.21
C MET A 12 11.42 -17.52 2.87
N THR A 13 12.00 -18.57 2.28
CA THR A 13 13.07 -19.35 2.92
C THR A 13 14.46 -19.21 2.29
N ALA A 14 14.57 -18.68 1.06
CA ALA A 14 15.86 -18.52 0.36
C ALA A 14 16.37 -17.05 0.29
N GLY A 15 15.65 -16.09 0.87
CA GLY A 15 15.94 -14.67 0.68
C GLY A 15 15.73 -14.22 -0.78
N PHE A 16 16.20 -13.02 -1.13
CA PHE A 16 16.08 -12.47 -2.49
C PHE A 16 17.07 -13.07 -3.50
N ALA A 17 18.00 -13.93 -3.08
CA ALA A 17 19.06 -14.50 -3.92
C ALA A 17 18.57 -15.27 -5.19
N PRO A 18 17.42 -15.98 -5.18
CA PRO A 18 16.91 -16.62 -6.41
C PRO A 18 16.36 -15.62 -7.44
N LEU A 19 15.89 -14.45 -6.99
CA LEU A 19 15.35 -13.41 -7.87
C LEU A 19 16.47 -12.68 -8.62
N SER A 20 17.62 -12.44 -7.97
CA SER A 20 18.79 -11.84 -8.63
C SER A 20 19.45 -12.77 -9.66
N LEU A 21 19.45 -14.10 -9.42
CA LEU A 21 20.04 -15.06 -10.36
C LEU A 21 19.25 -15.18 -11.68
N GLY A 22 17.91 -15.09 -11.60
CA GLY A 22 17.03 -15.13 -12.77
C GLY A 22 17.15 -13.88 -13.65
N THR A 23 17.51 -12.74 -13.06
CA THR A 23 17.70 -11.49 -13.79
C THR A 23 19.12 -11.34 -14.33
N GLU A 24 20.16 -11.90 -13.70
CA GLU A 24 21.51 -11.95 -14.28
C GLU A 24 21.58 -12.77 -15.59
N THR A 25 20.76 -13.82 -15.70
CA THR A 25 20.75 -14.71 -16.86
C THR A 25 19.83 -14.24 -17.99
N SER A 26 18.92 -13.29 -17.74
CA SER A 26 17.94 -12.79 -18.72
C SER A 26 17.64 -11.29 -18.55
N GLY A 27 18.61 -10.51 -18.06
CA GLY A 27 18.43 -9.13 -17.59
C GLY A 27 17.81 -8.20 -18.62
N SER A 28 18.14 -8.37 -19.90
CA SER A 28 17.56 -7.57 -21.00
C SER A 28 16.04 -7.78 -21.18
N ILE A 29 15.47 -8.91 -20.74
CA ILE A 29 14.03 -9.21 -20.84
C ILE A 29 13.32 -8.76 -19.56
N CYS A 30 13.94 -8.96 -18.40
CA CYS A 30 13.32 -8.67 -17.10
C CYS A 30 13.52 -7.20 -16.65
N MET A 31 14.59 -6.54 -17.08
CA MET A 31 15.00 -5.18 -16.70
C MET A 31 15.44 -4.38 -17.96
N PRO A 32 14.50 -3.96 -18.81
CA PRO A 32 14.81 -3.20 -20.02
C PRO A 32 15.23 -1.77 -19.71
N GLU A 33 16.00 -1.15 -20.61
CA GLU A 33 16.26 0.29 -20.58
C GLU A 33 14.95 1.10 -20.56
N PRO A 34 14.83 2.19 -19.76
CA PRO A 34 15.88 2.84 -18.97
C PRO A 34 15.99 2.36 -17.51
N HIS A 35 15.42 1.20 -17.17
CA HIS A 35 15.39 0.66 -15.80
C HIS A 35 16.16 -0.67 -15.70
N PRO A 36 17.48 -0.68 -15.94
CA PRO A 36 18.25 -1.93 -16.05
C PRO A 36 18.65 -2.54 -14.70
N ASP A 37 18.42 -1.87 -13.56
CA ASP A 37 18.98 -2.25 -12.27
C ASP A 37 17.95 -2.65 -11.20
N GLN A 38 18.42 -3.40 -10.19
CA GLN A 38 17.64 -3.86 -9.04
C GLN A 38 18.24 -3.40 -7.71
N THR A 39 18.80 -2.18 -7.70
CA THR A 39 19.57 -1.66 -6.56
C THR A 39 18.81 -1.77 -5.23
N ASP A 40 17.51 -1.43 -5.24
CA ASP A 40 16.64 -1.49 -4.04
C ASP A 40 16.50 -2.91 -3.43
N LEU A 41 16.70 -3.97 -4.23
CA LEU A 41 16.67 -5.36 -3.75
C LEU A 41 18.05 -5.87 -3.35
N ILE A 42 19.11 -5.33 -3.96
CA ILE A 42 20.50 -5.74 -3.74
C ILE A 42 21.05 -5.09 -2.47
N ASP A 43 20.84 -3.78 -2.30
CA ASP A 43 21.36 -3.01 -1.16
C ASP A 43 21.00 -3.62 0.21
N PRO A 44 19.76 -4.08 0.45
CA PRO A 44 19.39 -4.72 1.71
C PRO A 44 20.21 -5.97 2.06
N LEU A 45 20.76 -6.70 1.07
CA LEU A 45 21.57 -7.91 1.30
C LEU A 45 22.90 -7.59 2.01
N SER A 46 23.38 -6.36 1.88
CA SER A 46 24.61 -5.87 2.51
C SER A 46 24.36 -5.00 3.76
N SER A 47 23.10 -4.88 4.18
CA SER A 47 22.71 -3.99 5.26
C SER A 47 23.37 -4.39 6.59
N PRO A 48 23.99 -3.45 7.33
CA PRO A 48 24.55 -3.72 8.66
C PRO A 48 23.48 -3.78 9.77
N MET A 49 22.18 -3.76 9.40
CA MET A 49 21.07 -3.71 10.35
C MET A 49 20.98 -4.99 11.17
N THR A 50 20.98 -4.85 12.50
CA THR A 50 20.76 -6.00 13.41
C THR A 50 19.27 -6.24 13.63
N GLU A 51 18.91 -7.48 13.97
CA GLU A 51 17.54 -7.84 14.34
C GLU A 51 17.03 -7.02 15.55
N ALA A 52 17.90 -6.76 16.53
CA ALA A 52 17.57 -5.96 17.70
C ALA A 52 17.19 -4.51 17.31
N THR A 53 17.97 -3.88 16.42
CA THR A 53 17.67 -2.54 15.91
C THR A 53 16.38 -2.54 15.10
N ALA A 54 16.18 -3.53 14.21
CA ALA A 54 14.98 -3.65 13.40
C ALA A 54 13.72 -3.83 14.26
N SER A 55 13.78 -4.69 15.28
CA SER A 55 12.68 -4.92 16.22
C SER A 55 12.37 -3.67 17.04
N ALA A 56 13.39 -2.94 17.51
CA ALA A 56 13.20 -1.70 18.25
C ALA A 56 12.56 -0.60 17.38
N ALA A 57 13.04 -0.45 16.14
CA ALA A 57 12.48 0.49 15.17
C ALA A 57 11.01 0.16 14.84
N LYS A 58 10.70 -1.12 14.62
CA LYS A 58 9.32 -1.58 14.39
C LYS A 58 8.41 -1.27 15.58
N ALA A 59 8.83 -1.60 16.80
CA ALA A 59 8.04 -1.34 18.01
C ALA A 59 7.81 0.15 18.23
N HIS A 60 8.83 0.98 17.99
CA HIS A 60 8.70 2.43 18.04
C HIS A 60 7.69 2.94 17.00
N GLY A 61 7.82 2.50 15.75
CA GLY A 61 6.94 2.89 14.65
C GLY A 61 5.48 2.50 14.90
N GLN A 62 5.23 1.26 15.33
CA GLN A 62 3.89 0.78 15.67
C GLN A 62 3.23 1.63 16.76
N ARG A 63 3.99 1.98 17.81
CA ARG A 63 3.48 2.82 18.91
C ARG A 63 3.22 4.25 18.47
N ALA A 64 4.12 4.83 17.67
CA ALA A 64 4.00 6.20 17.18
C ALA A 64 2.82 6.35 16.21
N ALA A 65 2.62 5.37 15.32
CA ALA A 65 1.56 5.39 14.32
C ALA A 65 0.19 4.99 14.89
N GLY A 66 0.14 3.96 15.75
CA GLY A 66 -1.11 3.46 16.36
C GLY A 66 -1.53 4.31 17.55
N LEU A 67 -1.12 3.90 18.75
CA LEU A 67 -1.56 4.48 20.03
C LEU A 67 -1.38 6.01 20.12
N LEU A 68 -0.21 6.52 19.70
CA LEU A 68 0.10 7.95 19.81
C LEU A 68 -0.31 8.77 18.58
N GLY A 69 -0.71 8.09 17.50
CA GLY A 69 -1.05 8.70 16.22
C GLY A 69 -2.53 8.56 15.95
N ILE A 70 -2.91 7.48 15.27
CA ILE A 70 -4.28 7.24 14.84
C ILE A 70 -5.24 7.20 16.03
N ASP A 71 -4.96 6.44 17.08
CA ASP A 71 -5.89 6.31 18.21
C ASP A 71 -6.08 7.65 18.93
N ALA A 72 -4.98 8.34 19.22
CA ALA A 72 -5.01 9.66 19.83
C ALA A 72 -5.82 10.67 19.00
N THR A 73 -5.64 10.67 17.67
CA THR A 73 -6.38 11.56 16.75
C THR A 73 -7.87 11.24 16.74
N LEU A 74 -8.23 9.95 16.69
CA LEU A 74 -9.62 9.50 16.71
C LEU A 74 -10.31 9.89 18.03
N ASP A 75 -9.64 9.68 19.17
CA ASP A 75 -10.17 9.99 20.50
C ASP A 75 -10.26 11.50 20.75
N GLU A 76 -9.25 12.28 20.37
CA GLU A 76 -9.22 13.74 20.52
C GLU A 76 -10.37 14.41 19.76
N HIS A 77 -10.61 13.98 18.53
CA HIS A 77 -11.66 14.56 17.69
C HIS A 77 -13.01 13.83 17.81
N GLN A 78 -13.09 12.76 18.59
CA GLN A 78 -14.28 11.93 18.78
C GLN A 78 -14.87 11.44 17.44
N ILE A 79 -14.01 10.93 16.56
CA ILE A 79 -14.35 10.41 15.24
C ILE A 79 -14.02 8.91 15.11
N ASP A 80 -14.69 8.22 14.20
CA ASP A 80 -14.50 6.78 13.97
C ASP A 80 -13.50 6.45 12.85
N VAL A 81 -13.36 7.36 11.86
CA VAL A 81 -12.59 7.13 10.64
C VAL A 81 -11.86 8.42 10.24
N ILE A 82 -10.58 8.31 9.91
CA ILE A 82 -9.79 9.38 9.29
C ILE A 82 -9.82 9.18 7.77
N ILE A 83 -10.04 10.26 7.03
CA ILE A 83 -10.17 10.25 5.58
C ILE A 83 -9.17 11.22 4.96
N GLY A 84 -8.44 10.78 3.93
CA GLY A 84 -7.51 11.63 3.18
C GLY A 84 -7.41 11.23 1.70
N PRO A 85 -6.72 12.03 0.87
CA PRO A 85 -6.42 11.67 -0.52
C PRO A 85 -5.70 10.32 -0.62
N GLY A 86 -5.99 9.52 -1.64
CA GLY A 86 -5.42 8.17 -1.79
C GLY A 86 -3.89 8.12 -1.95
N ASP A 87 -3.28 9.24 -2.36
CA ASP A 87 -1.83 9.41 -2.53
C ASP A 87 -1.13 10.05 -1.31
N CYS A 88 -1.87 10.37 -0.24
CA CYS A 88 -1.26 10.94 0.96
C CYS A 88 -0.61 9.87 1.85
N ALA A 89 0.26 10.31 2.76
CA ALA A 89 1.08 9.42 3.59
C ALA A 89 0.30 8.56 4.60
N ILE A 90 -1.02 8.79 4.77
CA ILE A 90 -1.81 8.16 5.84
C ILE A 90 -1.84 6.64 5.75
N GLY A 91 -1.78 6.07 4.54
CA GLY A 91 -1.74 4.62 4.34
C GLY A 91 -0.47 3.98 4.87
N GLY A 92 0.67 4.67 4.74
CA GLY A 92 1.94 4.23 5.33
C GLY A 92 1.90 4.24 6.85
N VAL A 93 1.29 5.28 7.45
CA VAL A 93 1.10 5.37 8.90
C VAL A 93 0.21 4.23 9.40
N ALA A 94 -0.94 4.00 8.77
CA ALA A 94 -1.85 2.91 9.14
C ALA A 94 -1.21 1.52 8.96
N ALA A 95 -0.46 1.31 7.89
CA ALA A 95 0.28 0.07 7.66
C ALA A 95 1.34 -0.16 8.77
N LEU A 96 2.04 0.90 9.18
CA LEU A 96 3.00 0.83 10.28
C LEU A 96 2.33 0.51 11.61
N ALA A 97 1.13 1.05 11.87
CA ALA A 97 0.32 0.72 13.05
C ALA A 97 -0.27 -0.71 13.00
N GLY A 98 -0.38 -1.31 11.82
CA GLY A 98 -1.10 -2.56 11.61
C GLY A 98 -2.63 -2.39 11.67
N TYR A 99 -3.12 -1.21 11.29
CA TYR A 99 -4.53 -0.81 11.40
C TYR A 99 -5.24 -0.96 10.05
N PRO A 100 -6.57 -1.17 10.06
CA PRO A 100 -7.34 -1.36 8.85
C PRO A 100 -7.33 -0.12 7.96
N THR A 101 -7.11 -0.34 6.68
CA THR A 101 -7.19 0.66 5.61
C THR A 101 -8.20 0.23 4.55
N GLY A 102 -8.75 1.22 3.86
CA GLY A 102 -9.71 1.02 2.80
C GLY A 102 -9.74 2.22 1.87
N MET A 103 -10.44 2.10 0.75
CA MET A 103 -10.53 3.20 -0.20
C MET A 103 -11.92 3.25 -0.82
N VAL A 104 -12.45 4.46 -0.98
CA VAL A 104 -13.65 4.72 -1.76
C VAL A 104 -13.32 5.54 -3.01
N PRO A 105 -14.00 5.31 -4.14
CA PRO A 105 -13.75 6.06 -5.35
C PRO A 105 -14.29 7.48 -5.24
N MET A 106 -13.50 8.49 -5.63
CA MET A 106 -13.92 9.89 -5.64
C MET A 106 -14.14 10.42 -7.06
N GLY A 107 -13.22 10.13 -7.98
CA GLY A 107 -13.27 10.68 -9.33
C GLY A 107 -12.02 10.39 -10.13
N ARG A 108 -11.71 11.27 -11.07
CA ARG A 108 -10.48 11.22 -11.87
C ARG A 108 -9.77 12.56 -11.81
N LEU A 109 -8.46 12.54 -11.90
CA LEU A 109 -7.67 13.73 -12.10
C LEU A 109 -7.64 14.05 -13.60
N ASP A 110 -8.47 15.00 -14.02
CA ASP A 110 -8.53 15.46 -15.40
C ASP A 110 -7.49 16.56 -15.68
N GLY A 111 -7.18 16.78 -16.96
CA GLY A 111 -6.27 17.83 -17.41
C GLY A 111 -4.81 17.39 -17.61
N PRO A 112 -3.95 18.31 -18.08
CA PRO A 112 -2.54 18.03 -18.34
C PRO A 112 -1.82 17.62 -17.05
N GLY A 113 -1.29 16.40 -17.02
CA GLY A 113 -0.64 15.80 -15.84
C GLY A 113 -1.51 14.83 -15.04
N GLY A 114 -2.84 14.97 -15.11
CA GLY A 114 -3.78 14.04 -14.46
C GLY A 114 -4.04 12.77 -15.27
N MET A 115 -3.97 12.87 -16.61
CA MET A 115 -4.11 11.74 -17.55
C MET A 115 -5.36 10.87 -17.32
N GLY A 116 -6.41 11.44 -16.70
CA GLY A 116 -7.62 10.71 -16.34
C GLY A 116 -7.41 9.66 -15.25
N GLN A 117 -6.34 9.76 -14.45
CA GLN A 117 -6.01 8.79 -13.40
C GLN A 117 -7.14 8.71 -12.36
N PRO A 118 -7.62 7.51 -11.99
CA PRO A 118 -8.56 7.33 -10.89
C PRO A 118 -8.02 7.91 -9.59
N GLN A 119 -8.85 8.67 -8.89
CA GLN A 119 -8.58 9.25 -7.58
C GLN A 119 -9.57 8.68 -6.57
N GLY A 120 -9.05 8.24 -5.43
CA GLY A 120 -9.81 7.69 -4.32
C GLY A 120 -9.56 8.46 -3.03
N LEU A 121 -10.43 8.23 -2.05
CA LEU A 121 -10.22 8.66 -0.67
C LEU A 121 -9.84 7.46 0.16
N MET A 122 -8.69 7.55 0.81
CA MET A 122 -8.22 6.56 1.76
C MET A 122 -8.93 6.72 3.09
N LEU A 123 -9.37 5.60 3.64
CA LEU A 123 -10.04 5.47 4.92
C LEU A 123 -9.12 4.72 5.89
N VAL A 124 -8.99 5.22 7.10
CA VAL A 124 -8.23 4.60 8.19
C VAL A 124 -9.07 4.58 9.45
N SER A 125 -9.12 3.46 10.15
CA SER A 125 -9.72 3.37 11.49
C SER A 125 -8.75 2.74 12.48
N ARG A 126 -9.14 2.71 13.76
CA ARG A 126 -8.41 1.99 14.81
C ARG A 126 -8.43 0.48 14.58
N ALA A 127 -7.59 -0.25 15.30
CA ALA A 127 -7.67 -1.71 15.34
C ALA A 127 -9.10 -2.20 15.69
N GLY A 128 -9.66 -3.10 14.88
CA GLY A 128 -11.04 -3.59 15.04
C GLY A 128 -12.13 -2.64 14.53
N GLY A 129 -11.77 -1.52 13.91
CA GLY A 129 -12.69 -0.51 13.37
C GLY A 129 -13.29 -0.82 11.99
N GLU A 130 -13.06 -2.02 11.45
CA GLU A 130 -13.50 -2.41 10.10
C GLU A 130 -15.01 -2.24 9.90
N ALA A 131 -15.82 -2.52 10.93
CA ALA A 131 -17.27 -2.37 10.85
C ALA A 131 -17.70 -0.93 10.52
N LYS A 132 -17.06 0.07 11.15
CA LYS A 132 -17.33 1.49 10.90
C LYS A 132 -16.85 1.94 9.53
N MET A 133 -15.72 1.40 9.08
CA MET A 133 -15.22 1.65 7.71
C MET A 133 -16.17 1.08 6.65
N LEU A 134 -16.64 -0.15 6.82
CA LEU A 134 -17.58 -0.78 5.90
C LEU A 134 -18.94 -0.06 5.89
N GLU A 135 -19.42 0.40 7.05
CA GLU A 135 -20.60 1.25 7.17
C GLU A 135 -20.42 2.54 6.35
N PHE A 136 -19.27 3.23 6.50
CA PHE A 136 -18.95 4.42 5.71
C PHE A 136 -18.89 4.12 4.21
N MET A 137 -18.25 3.03 3.79
CA MET A 137 -18.18 2.64 2.37
C MET A 137 -19.56 2.40 1.76
N GLN A 138 -20.47 1.75 2.50
CA GLN A 138 -21.85 1.52 2.07
C GLN A 138 -22.63 2.84 1.93
N LEU A 139 -22.45 3.75 2.88
CA LEU A 139 -23.05 5.08 2.82
C LEU A 139 -22.48 5.89 1.65
N TRP A 140 -21.18 5.79 1.39
CA TRP A 140 -20.53 6.45 0.27
C TRP A 140 -21.15 6.03 -1.06
N GLU A 141 -21.28 4.73 -1.31
CA GLU A 141 -21.94 4.22 -2.53
C GLU A 141 -23.39 4.70 -2.65
N THR A 142 -24.12 4.78 -1.53
CA THR A 142 -25.51 5.24 -1.51
C THR A 142 -25.63 6.73 -1.87
N VAL A 143 -24.69 7.56 -1.39
CA VAL A 143 -24.73 9.02 -1.56
C VAL A 143 -24.09 9.47 -2.88
N VAL A 144 -22.94 8.89 -3.22
CA VAL A 144 -22.11 9.28 -4.38
C VAL A 144 -22.47 8.45 -5.62
N GLY A 145 -22.97 7.23 -5.42
CA GLY A 145 -23.30 6.29 -6.48
C GLY A 145 -22.12 5.37 -6.85
N PRO A 146 -22.36 4.45 -7.80
CA PRO A 146 -21.35 3.48 -8.20
C PRO A 146 -20.22 4.12 -9.01
N TRP A 147 -19.04 3.50 -8.96
CA TRP A 147 -17.90 3.90 -9.77
C TRP A 147 -18.21 3.79 -11.27
N LYS A 148 -17.88 4.83 -12.04
CA LYS A 148 -18.06 4.87 -13.49
C LYS A 148 -16.76 4.45 -14.19
N VAL A 149 -16.75 3.24 -14.73
CA VAL A 149 -15.69 2.78 -15.65
C VAL A 149 -15.88 3.46 -17.00
N GLN A 150 -14.84 4.11 -17.53
CA GLN A 150 -14.90 4.64 -18.90
C GLN A 150 -14.78 3.49 -19.91
N ALA A 151 -15.72 3.44 -20.86
CA ALA A 151 -15.55 2.64 -22.06
C ALA A 151 -14.53 3.35 -22.97
N GLY A 152 -13.43 2.66 -23.31
CA GLY A 152 -12.55 3.09 -24.40
C GLY A 152 -11.33 3.94 -24.06
N SER A 153 -10.78 3.89 -22.84
CA SER A 153 -9.42 4.41 -22.62
C SER A 153 -8.40 3.44 -23.24
N SER A 154 -8.16 3.57 -24.54
CA SER A 154 -6.96 2.98 -25.15
C SER A 154 -5.76 3.69 -24.54
N TRP A 155 -5.02 2.97 -23.70
CA TRP A 155 -3.67 3.34 -23.34
C TRP A 155 -2.89 3.57 -24.66
N PRO A 156 -2.20 4.69 -24.86
CA PRO A 156 -1.32 4.86 -26.03
C PRO A 156 -0.20 3.82 -26.04
#